data_AF-A0A645BZS0-F1
#
_entry.id   AF-A0A645BZS0-F1
#
_cell.length_a   1.000
_cell.length_b   1.000
_cell.length_c   1.000
_cell.angle_alpha   90.00
_cell.angle_beta   90.00
_cell.angle_gamma   90.00
#
_symmetry.space_group_name_H-M   'P 1'
#
loop_
_entity.id
_entity.type
_entity.pdbx_description
1 polymer ?
#
loop_
_entity_poly.entity_id
_entity_poly.type
_entity_poly.pdbx_seq_one_letter_code
_entity_poly.pdbx_strand_id
1 'polypeptide(L)'
;MGLINISLLRNIAMDNGITEIGQQDNSLLLYTDILDMRMIAAISNMMKGRITVSTTGRTHFRVKMLKGQSQLEVLKQVLALMSLARERQAEKEKQVSV
;
A
#
# COMPACT_ATOMS: atom_id res chain seq x y z
N MET A 1 -16.26 18.49 -3.83
CA MET A 1 -14.82 18.39 -4.21
C MET A 1 -14.31 17.00 -3.88
N GLY A 2 -14.40 16.01 -4.79
CA GLY A 2 -14.06 14.62 -4.39
C GLY A 2 -13.70 13.64 -5.50
N LEU A 3 -14.14 13.83 -6.74
CA LEU A 3 -13.96 12.82 -7.79
C LEU A 3 -12.53 12.76 -8.34
N ILE A 4 -11.89 13.92 -8.54
CA ILE A 4 -10.51 14.00 -9.04
C ILE A 4 -9.53 13.27 -8.11
N ASN A 5 -9.68 13.47 -6.79
CA ASN A 5 -8.84 12.80 -5.79
C ASN A 5 -9.03 11.28 -5.79
N ILE A 6 -10.25 10.80 -6.01
CA ILE A 6 -10.55 9.36 -6.07
C ILE A 6 -9.95 8.74 -7.33
N SER A 7 -10.07 9.41 -8.49
CA SER A 7 -9.47 8.95 -9.74
C SER A 7 -7.93 8.92 -9.67
N LEU A 8 -7.31 9.95 -9.08
CA LEU A 8 -5.87 9.97 -8.88
C LEU A 8 -5.41 8.84 -7.96
N LEU A 9 -6.10 8.61 -6.84
CA LEU A 9 -5.76 7.53 -5.92
C LEU A 9 -5.94 6.15 -6.54
N ARG A 10 -6.94 5.97 -7.40
CA ARG A 10 -7.10 4.74 -8.18
C ARG A 10 -5.91 4.50 -9.08
N ASN A 11 -5.47 5.50 -9.85
CA ASN A 11 -4.33 5.34 -10.75
C ASN A 11 -3.06 4.98 -9.97
N ILE A 12 -2.78 5.69 -8.88
CA ILE A 12 -1.63 5.39 -8.02
C ILE A 12 -1.72 3.98 -7.42
N ALA A 13 -2.92 3.55 -7.02
CA ALA A 13 -3.15 2.20 -6.51
C ALA A 13 -2.87 1.15 -7.59
N MET A 14 -3.37 1.33 -8.81
CA MET A 14 -3.14 0.43 -9.94
C MET A 14 -1.66 0.35 -10.31
N ASP A 15 -0.95 1.48 -10.37
CA ASP A 15 0.51 1.54 -10.62
C ASP A 15 1.30 0.79 -9.54
N ASN A 16 0.76 0.71 -8.33
CA ASN A 16 1.33 -0.03 -7.23
C ASN A 16 0.85 -1.50 -7.15
N GLY A 17 0.09 -1.97 -8.15
CA GLY A 17 -0.39 -3.35 -8.23
C GLY A 17 -1.61 -3.65 -7.33
N ILE A 18 -2.31 -2.62 -6.86
CA ILE A 18 -3.54 -2.77 -6.07
C ILE A 18 -4.73 -2.86 -7.02
N THR A 19 -5.46 -3.96 -6.95
CA THR A 19 -6.61 -4.25 -7.81
C THR A 19 -7.93 -3.81 -7.18
N GLU A 20 -8.02 -3.88 -5.86
CA GLU A 20 -9.22 -3.53 -5.11
C GLU A 20 -8.87 -2.98 -3.72
N ILE A 21 -9.68 -2.04 -3.23
CA ILE A 21 -9.56 -1.48 -1.90
C ILE A 21 -10.87 -1.77 -1.15
N GLY A 22 -10.78 -2.64 -0.15
CA GLY A 22 -11.87 -2.95 0.77
C GLY A 22 -11.70 -2.28 2.12
N GLN A 23 -12.76 -2.32 2.92
CA GLN A 23 -12.74 -1.90 4.31
C GLN A 23 -13.34 -3.01 5.18
N GLN A 24 -12.68 -3.35 6.28
CA GLN A 24 -13.22 -4.27 7.27
C GLN A 24 -12.82 -3.77 8.65
N ASP A 25 -13.82 -3.67 9.53
CA ASP A 25 -13.67 -3.11 10.87
C ASP A 25 -12.97 -1.74 10.83
N ASN A 26 -11.88 -1.59 11.59
CA ASN A 26 -11.05 -0.40 11.61
C ASN A 26 -9.78 -0.56 10.75
N SER A 27 -9.87 -1.26 9.63
CA SER A 27 -8.75 -1.51 8.73
C SER A 27 -9.12 -1.37 7.26
N LEU A 28 -8.13 -0.97 6.46
CA LEU A 28 -8.18 -1.06 5.01
C LEU A 28 -7.63 -2.40 4.54
N LEU A 29 -8.25 -2.96 3.50
CA LEU A 29 -7.77 -4.15 2.81
C LEU A 29 -7.34 -3.72 1.41
N LEU A 30 -6.09 -3.98 1.07
CA LEU A 30 -5.53 -3.70 -0.24
C LEU A 30 -5.25 -5.02 -0.92
N TYR A 31 -6.07 -5.35 -1.91
CA TYR A 31 -5.97 -6.57 -2.68
C TYR A 31 -4.96 -6.41 -3.80
N THR A 32 -4.18 -7.45 -4.03
CA THR A 32 -3.15 -7.50 -5.07
C THR A 32 -2.97 -8.93 -5.54
N ASP A 33 -2.69 -9.13 -6.83
CA ASP A 33 -2.42 -10.46 -7.38
C ASP A 33 -1.00 -10.93 -7.04
N ILE A 34 -0.05 -9.98 -6.92
CA ILE A 34 1.36 -10.28 -6.68
C ILE A 34 1.81 -9.56 -5.42
N LEU A 35 2.17 -10.33 -4.41
CA LEU A 35 2.63 -9.79 -3.14
C LEU A 35 4.16 -9.71 -3.14
N ASP A 36 4.69 -8.51 -3.37
CA ASP A 36 6.11 -8.23 -3.20
C ASP A 36 6.44 -8.14 -1.70
N MET A 37 6.96 -9.24 -1.15
CA MET A 37 7.32 -9.32 0.27
C MET A 37 8.43 -8.33 0.68
N ARG A 38 9.32 -7.92 -0.24
CA ARG A 38 10.34 -6.90 0.06
C ARG A 38 9.69 -5.54 0.25
N MET A 39 8.77 -5.19 -0.65
CA MET A 39 7.96 -3.99 -0.57
C MET A 39 7.14 -3.97 0.73
N ILE A 40 6.42 -5.06 1.01
CA ILE A 40 5.58 -5.19 2.21
C ILE A 40 6.40 -5.07 3.49
N ALA A 41 7.57 -5.70 3.56
CA ALA A 41 8.47 -5.54 4.71
C ALA A 41 8.92 -4.09 4.91
N ALA A 42 9.25 -3.38 3.81
CA ALA A 42 9.63 -1.98 3.86
C ALA A 42 8.50 -1.10 4.39
N ILE A 43 7.29 -1.22 3.84
CA ILE A 43 6.15 -0.41 4.29
C ILE A 43 5.66 -0.80 5.69
N SER A 44 5.80 -2.07 6.10
CA SER A 44 5.41 -2.54 7.44
C SER A 44 6.28 -1.90 8.54
N ASN A 45 7.58 -1.78 8.29
CA ASN A 45 8.50 -1.06 9.18
C ASN A 45 8.13 0.42 9.29
N MET A 46 7.81 1.07 8.17
CA MET A 46 7.41 2.49 8.15
C MET A 46 6.05 2.73 8.81
N MET A 47 5.13 1.75 8.73
CA MET A 47 3.80 1.80 9.32
C MET A 47 3.76 1.32 10.78
N LYS A 48 4.91 0.99 11.38
CA LYS A 48 5.07 0.57 12.79
C LYS A 48 4.21 -0.65 13.16
N GLY A 49 4.21 -1.68 12.32
CA GLY A 49 3.50 -2.94 12.60
C GLY A 49 1.98 -2.89 12.44
N ARG A 50 1.44 -1.85 11.81
CA ARG A 50 0.01 -1.74 11.48
C ARG A 50 -0.40 -2.56 10.24
N ILE A 51 0.53 -3.31 9.65
CA ILE A 51 0.30 -4.10 8.43
C ILE A 51 0.24 -5.58 8.76
N THR A 52 -0.78 -6.26 8.23
CA THR A 52 -0.90 -7.72 8.27
C THR A 52 -1.08 -8.25 6.87
N VAL A 53 -0.37 -9.30 6.50
CA VAL A 53 -0.50 -9.95 5.18
C VAL A 53 -1.40 -11.16 5.32
N SER A 54 -2.27 -11.38 4.33
CA SER A 54 -3.02 -12.62 4.20
C SER A 54 -2.97 -13.11 2.76
N THR A 55 -2.57 -14.36 2.59
CA THR A 55 -2.57 -15.07 1.29
C THR A 55 -3.63 -16.15 1.23
N THR A 56 -4.37 -16.39 2.32
CA THR A 56 -5.50 -17.32 2.34
C THR A 56 -6.71 -16.67 1.67
N GLY A 57 -7.16 -17.26 0.56
CA GLY A 57 -8.24 -16.70 -0.25
C GLY A 57 -7.69 -15.67 -1.25
N ARG A 58 -8.24 -14.45 -1.25
CA ARG A 58 -7.71 -13.36 -2.07
C ARG A 58 -6.50 -12.74 -1.40
N THR A 59 -5.36 -12.73 -2.10
CA THR A 59 -4.12 -12.12 -1.64
C THR A 59 -4.33 -10.63 -1.35
N HIS A 60 -4.07 -10.23 -0.10
CA HIS A 60 -4.20 -8.85 0.33
C HIS A 60 -3.29 -8.55 1.51
N PHE A 61 -3.08 -7.26 1.75
CA PHE A 61 -2.58 -6.80 3.03
C PHE A 61 -3.57 -5.85 3.67
N ARG A 62 -3.64 -5.94 4.99
CA ARG A 62 -4.51 -5.15 5.87
C ARG A 62 -3.68 -4.05 6.50
N VAL A 63 -4.24 -2.84 6.57
CA VAL A 63 -3.64 -1.69 7.26
C VAL A 63 -4.60 -1.19 8.33
N LYS A 64 -4.19 -1.29 9.59
CA LYS A 64 -4.99 -0.82 10.73
C LYS A 64 -4.97 0.71 10.81
N MET A 65 -6.15 1.32 10.88
CA MET A 65 -6.32 2.77 11.02
C MET A 65 -6.03 3.20 12.46
N LEU A 66 -5.44 4.39 12.65
CA LEU A 66 -5.31 4.98 13.99
C LEU A 66 -6.63 5.60 14.44
N LYS A 67 -6.79 5.80 15.75
CA LYS A 67 -7.96 6.46 16.31
C LYS A 67 -8.08 7.87 15.73
N GLY A 68 -9.21 8.16 15.08
CA GLY A 68 -9.48 9.47 14.45
C GLY A 68 -8.86 9.66 13.07
N GLN A 69 -8.13 8.68 12.52
CA GLN A 69 -7.57 8.76 11.17
C GLN A 69 -8.64 8.39 10.14
N SER A 70 -8.82 9.20 9.10
CA SER A 70 -9.75 8.85 8.02
C SER A 70 -9.16 7.78 7.10
N GLN A 71 -10.04 7.00 6.48
CA GLN A 71 -9.68 6.02 5.46
C GLN A 71 -8.87 6.65 4.32
N LEU A 72 -9.25 7.83 3.87
CA LEU A 72 -8.58 8.52 2.77
C LEU A 72 -7.14 8.89 3.14
N GLU A 73 -6.91 9.33 4.38
CA GLU A 73 -5.57 9.63 4.88
C GLU A 73 -4.70 8.38 4.96
N VAL A 74 -5.25 7.26 5.43
CA VAL A 74 -4.53 5.98 5.50
C VAL A 74 -4.18 5.51 4.09
N LEU A 75 -5.12 5.55 3.16
CA LEU A 75 -4.89 5.15 1.78
C LEU A 75 -3.80 5.99 1.12
N LYS A 76 -3.89 7.33 1.24
CA LYS A 76 -2.84 8.25 0.76
C LYS A 76 -1.47 7.94 1.35
N GLN A 77 -1.42 7.71 2.67
CA GLN A 77 -0.19 7.37 3.37
C GLN A 77 0.41 6.07 2.85
N VAL A 78 -0.39 5.01 2.73
CA VAL A 78 0.07 3.69 2.26
C VAL A 78 0.57 3.78 0.83
N LEU A 79 -0.18 4.40 -0.08
CA LEU A 79 0.21 4.55 -1.48
C LEU A 79 1.50 5.37 -1.65
N ALA A 80 1.65 6.46 -0.89
CA ALA A 80 2.89 7.25 -0.91
C ALA A 80 4.10 6.45 -0.42
N LEU A 81 3.94 5.64 0.63
CA LEU A 81 4.99 4.77 1.14
C LEU A 81 5.36 3.67 0.15
N MET A 82 4.36 3.13 -0.56
CA MET A 82 4.58 2.16 -1.64
C MET A 82 5.42 2.78 -2.76
N SER A 83 5.02 3.93 -3.32
CA SER A 83 5.79 4.60 -4.36
C SER A 83 7.23 4.89 -3.93
N LEU A 84 7.43 5.41 -2.72
CA LEU A 84 8.76 5.68 -2.18
C LEU A 84 9.61 4.41 -2.01
N ALA A 85 9.02 3.32 -1.53
CA ALA A 85 9.72 2.05 -1.37
C ALA A 85 10.16 1.48 -2.73
N ARG A 86 9.32 1.61 -3.76
CA ARG A 86 9.63 1.21 -5.14
C ARG A 86 10.75 2.05 -5.75
N GLU A 87 10.71 3.37 -5.59
CA GLU A 87 11.78 4.27 -6.06
C GLU A 87 13.13 3.88 -5.44
N ARG A 88 13.16 3.66 -4.12
CA ARG A 88 14.37 3.22 -3.42
C ARG A 88 14.89 1.85 -3.86
N GLN A 89 14.00 0.95 -4.28
CA GLN A 89 14.40 -0.35 -4.85
C GLN A 89 15.04 -0.14 -6.23
N ALA A 90 14.42 0.65 -7.10
CA ALA A 90 14.93 0.95 -8.43
C ALA A 90 16.31 1.66 -8.40
N GLU A 91 16.52 2.56 -7.43
CA GLU A 91 17.82 3.21 -7.23
C GLU A 91 18.92 2.22 -6.81
N LYS A 92 18.60 1.28 -5.92
CA LYS A 92 19.55 0.24 -5.47
C LYS A 92 19.91 -0.71 -6.60
N GLU A 93 18.96 -1.11 -7.43
CA GLU A 93 19.20 -1.99 -8.58
C GLU A 93 20.11 -1.36 -9.64
N LYS A 94 19.99 -0.04 -9.84
CA LYS A 94 20.89 0.73 -10.72
C LYS A 94 22.31 0.82 -10.17
N GLN A 95 22.50 0.87 -8.86
CA GLN A 95 23.83 0.93 -8.22
C GLN A 95 24.55 -0.43 -8.18
N VAL A 96 23.83 -1.55 -8.25
CA VAL A 96 24.40 -2.90 -8.22
C VAL A 96 24.81 -3.40 -9.62
N SER A 97 24.37 -2.72 -10.68
CA SER A 97 24.67 -3.08 -12.08
C SER A 97 25.91 -2.35 -12.64
N VAL A 98 26.77 -1.81 -11.75
CA VAL A 98 28.06 -1.16 -12.06
C VAL A 98 29.15 -1.87 -11.28
#